data_AF-T1BNI7-F1
#
_entry.id   AF-T1BNI7-F1
#
_cell.length_a   1.000
_cell.length_b   1.000
_cell.length_c   1.000
_cell.angle_alpha   90.00
_cell.angle_beta   90.00
_cell.angle_gamma   90.00
#
_symmetry.space_group_name_H-M   'P 1'
#
loop_
_entity.id
_entity.type
_entity.pdbx_description
1 polymer ?
#
loop_
_entity_poly.entity_id
_entity_poly.type
_entity_poly.pdbx_seq_one_letter_code
_entity_poly.pdbx_strand_id
1 'polypeptide(L)' 'MTRIRSIQAREILDSRGNPTLEAEITLESGQVGRA' A
#
# COMPACT_ATOMS: atom_id res chain seq x y z
N MET A 1 -8.82 13.60 9.98
CA MET A 1 -8.22 14.11 8.72
C MET A 1 -7.95 12.92 7.81
N THR A 2 -8.46 12.93 6.58
CA THR A 2 -8.34 11.81 5.60
C THR A 2 -7.34 12.09 4.48
N ARG A 3 -6.53 13.15 4.59
CA ARG A 3 -5.56 13.53 3.57
C ARG A 3 -4.42 12.52 3.51
N ILE A 4 -4.03 12.14 2.29
CA ILE A 4 -2.91 11.23 2.04
C ILE A 4 -1.61 11.98 2.27
N ARG A 5 -0.70 11.38 3.05
CA ARG A 5 0.65 11.86 3.31
C ARG A 5 1.67 11.23 2.37
N SER A 6 1.60 9.91 2.20
CA SER A 6 2.52 9.17 1.33
C SER A 6 1.88 7.90 0.79
N ILE A 7 2.39 7.47 -0.36
CA ILE A 7 2.03 6.22 -1.03
C ILE A 7 3.33 5.50 -1.37
N GLN A 8 3.41 4.22 -1.01
CA GLN A 8 4.54 3.35 -1.33
C GLN A 8 4.01 2.12 -2.05
N ALA A 9 4.66 1.72 -3.14
CA ALA A 9 4.26 0.56 -3.91
C ALA A 9 5.47 -0.38 -4.09
N ARG A 10 5.20 -1.69 -4.07
CA ARG A 10 6.20 -2.72 -4.31
C ARG A 10 5.61 -3.91 -5.03
N GLU A 11 6.43 -4.57 -5.84
CA GLU A 11 6.10 -5.84 -6.44
C GLU A 11 6.21 -6.95 -5.39
N ILE A 12 5.21 -7.83 -5.34
CA ILE A 12 5.15 -9.03 -4.52
C ILE A 12 4.68 -10.21 -5.37
N LEU A 13 4.69 -11.42 -4.83
CA LEU A 13 4.10 -12.59 -5.51
C LEU A 13 2.72 -12.90 -4.96
N ASP A 14 1.77 -13.21 -5.83
CA ASP A 14 0.45 -13.71 -5.45
C ASP A 14 0.49 -15.19 -5.03
N SER A 15 -0.65 -15.75 -4.62
CA SER A 15 -0.75 -17.16 -4.22
C SER A 15 -0.51 -18.16 -5.36
N ARG A 16 -0.47 -17.70 -6.61
CA ARG A 16 -0.16 -18.50 -7.81
C ARG A 16 1.30 -18.30 -8.27
N GLY A 17 2.10 -17.52 -7.54
CA GLY A 17 3.50 -17.24 -7.84
C GLY A 17 3.71 -16.19 -8.93
N ASN A 18 2.67 -15.43 -9.31
CA ASN A 18 2.79 -14.37 -10.30
C ASN A 18 3.12 -13.02 -9.64
N PRO A 19 3.96 -12.18 -10.25
CA PRO A 19 4.15 -10.80 -9.81
C PRO A 19 2.82 -10.04 -9.74
N THR A 20 2.57 -9.38 -8.61
CA THR A 20 1.45 -8.48 -8.35
C THR A 20 1.92 -7.26 -7.55
N LEU A 21 1.07 -6.23 -7.46
CA LEU A 21 1.37 -5.00 -6.73
C LEU A 21 0.83 -5.06 -5.31
N GLU A 22 1.62 -4.59 -4.34
CA GLU A 22 1.13 -4.19 -3.02
C GLU A 22 1.35 -2.68 -2.84
N ALA A 23 0.32 -1.97 -2.39
CA ALA A 23 0.33 -0.54 -2.15
C ALA A 23 0.04 -0.23 -0.68
N GLU A 24 0.92 0.54 -0.05
CA GLU A 24 0.76 1.05 1.30
C GLU A 24 0.50 2.57 1.27
N ILE A 25 -0.52 3.01 2.00
CA ILE A 25 -0.95 4.40 2.08
C ILE A 25 -0.87 4.85 3.53
N THR A 26 -0.18 5.96 3.78
CA THR A 26 -0.18 6.64 5.07
C THR A 26 -0.97 7.94 4.98
N LEU A 27 -1.93 8.15 5.89
CA LEU A 27 -2.67 9.41 6.01
C LEU A 27 -1.92 10.39 6.91
N GLU A 28 -2.23 11.69 6.79
CA GLU A 28 -1.73 12.71 7.71
C GLU A 28 -2.15 12.45 9.17
N SER A 29 -3.25 11.72 9.38
CA SER A 29 -3.67 11.26 10.72
C SER A 29 -2.80 10.15 11.30
N GLY A 30 -1.84 9.62 10.53
CA GLY A 30 -0.98 8.49 10.92
C GLY A 30 -1.60 7.12 10.68
N GLN A 31 -2.85 7.04 10.19
CA GLN A 31 -3.47 5.77 9.80
C GLN A 31 -2.75 5.19 8.58
N VAL A 32 -2.58 3.86 8.59
CA VAL A 32 -1.92 3.10 7.51
C VAL A 32 -2.89 2.06 6.96
N GLY A 33 -3.00 1.99 5.63
CA GLY A 33 -3.76 0.95 4.92
C GLY A 33 -2.88 0.28 3.85
N ARG A 34 -3.15 -0.99 3.57
CA ARG A 34 -2.41 -1.76 2.57
C ARG A 34 -3.32 -2.71 1.79
N ALA A 35 -3.04 -2.85 0.49
CA ALA A 35 -3.79 -3.69 -0.44
C ALA A 35 -2.86 -4.26 -1.54
#